data_AF-A0AAV0U7A0-F1
#
_entry.id   AF-A0AAV0U7A0-F1
#
_cell.length_a   1.000
_cell.length_b   1.000
_cell.length_c   1.000
_cell.angle_alpha   90.00
_cell.angle_beta   90.00
_cell.angle_gamma   90.00
#
_symmetry.space_group_name_H-M   'P 1'
#
loop_
_entity.id
_entity.type
_entity.pdbx_description
1 polymer ?
#
loop_
_entity_poly.entity_id
_entity_poly.type
_entity_poly.pdbx_seq_one_letter_code
_entity_poly.pdbx_strand_id
1 'polypeptide(L)'
;MAALPHLLVFCDYLENRLHTSSVSLLRRILLDFYAGNEHTLLDFMRLGASVVSVMPMERTNPRHRKEATRLLTQQKKRDNNVHNKHETSNQVDIFFRPTPMDTIGSQQLEACVFRFLSARVATKNILWLRDMFYEFCKGEDAMLHEFVMRGNEPICVIPVDIQALGMAPLPPSPLTLDTVSKMKTDTSTSTSSQVTTPLRTLSPQRKRRREKERQQQVLNQIIAAKAKTDVKKPS
;
A
#
# COMPACT_ATOMS: atom_id res chain seq x y z
N MET A 1 13.98 17.18 -15.82
CA MET A 1 13.80 17.18 -14.34
C MET A 1 12.35 17.50 -13.99
N ALA A 2 11.50 16.53 -13.61
CA ALA A 2 10.14 16.81 -13.06
C ALA A 2 9.44 15.64 -12.32
N ALA A 3 10.12 14.51 -12.04
CA ALA A 3 9.49 13.27 -11.55
C ALA A 3 8.68 13.46 -10.24
N LEU A 4 9.25 14.14 -9.23
CA LEU A 4 8.57 14.42 -7.96
C LEU A 4 7.23 15.17 -8.14
N PRO A 5 7.16 16.32 -8.87
CA PRO A 5 5.89 16.96 -9.22
C PRO A 5 4.85 16.02 -9.83
N HIS A 6 5.23 15.12 -10.75
CA HIS A 6 4.28 14.17 -11.35
C HIS A 6 3.77 13.16 -10.31
N LEU A 7 4.64 12.63 -9.45
CA LEU A 7 4.28 11.69 -8.38
C LEU A 7 3.37 12.32 -7.32
N LEU A 8 3.55 13.61 -6.99
CA LEU A 8 2.67 14.33 -6.07
C LEU A 8 1.29 14.58 -6.70
N VAL A 9 1.23 15.01 -7.96
CA VAL A 9 -0.04 15.19 -8.68
C VAL A 9 -0.77 13.84 -8.88
N PHE A 10 -0.04 12.74 -9.06
CA PHE A 10 -0.60 11.39 -9.06
C PHE A 10 -1.19 10.99 -7.69
N CYS A 11 -0.54 11.36 -6.58
CA CYS A 11 -1.11 11.18 -5.24
C CYS A 11 -2.44 11.96 -5.07
N ASP A 12 -2.51 13.18 -5.59
CA ASP A 12 -3.72 14.00 -5.59
C ASP A 12 -4.81 13.39 -6.48
N TYR A 13 -4.45 12.84 -7.64
CA TYR A 13 -5.35 12.10 -8.53
C TYR A 13 -5.92 10.85 -7.85
N LEU A 14 -5.09 10.04 -7.18
CA LEU A 14 -5.55 8.86 -6.44
C LEU A 14 -6.50 9.23 -5.29
N GLU A 15 -6.21 10.28 -4.52
CA GLU A 15 -7.12 10.79 -3.47
C GLU A 15 -8.45 11.32 -4.01
N ASN A 16 -8.52 11.78 -5.27
CA ASN A 16 -9.75 12.23 -5.89
C ASN A 16 -10.51 11.07 -6.59
N ARG A 17 -9.81 10.10 -7.17
CA ARG A 17 -10.41 8.99 -7.93
C ARG A 17 -10.88 7.85 -7.02
N LEU A 18 -10.11 7.49 -5.98
CA LEU A 18 -10.28 6.25 -5.20
C LEU A 18 -10.45 6.47 -3.69
N HIS A 19 -10.95 5.46 -3.00
CA HIS A 19 -10.90 5.38 -1.55
C HIS A 19 -9.48 5.02 -1.08
N THR A 20 -8.74 6.04 -0.67
CA THR A 20 -7.35 5.92 -0.18
C THR A 20 -7.23 6.29 1.31
N SER A 21 -6.14 5.85 1.93
CA SER A 21 -5.75 6.22 3.30
C SER A 21 -4.24 6.44 3.38
N SER A 22 -3.79 7.34 4.26
CA SER A 22 -2.39 7.69 4.50
C SER A 22 -1.59 8.21 3.29
N VAL A 23 -2.22 8.66 2.19
CA VAL A 23 -1.48 9.17 1.02
C VAL A 23 -0.63 10.42 1.35
N SER A 24 -0.95 11.19 2.39
CA SER A 24 -0.07 12.24 2.93
C SER A 24 1.30 11.71 3.40
N LEU A 25 1.35 10.49 3.95
CA LEU A 25 2.58 9.81 4.35
C LEU A 25 3.34 9.26 3.14
N LEU A 26 2.65 8.76 2.12
CA LEU A 26 3.28 8.46 0.83
C LEU A 26 3.93 9.71 0.21
N ARG A 27 3.21 10.85 0.16
CA ARG A 27 3.78 12.13 -0.30
C ARG A 27 5.01 12.53 0.51
N ARG A 28 5.01 12.35 1.84
CA ARG A 28 6.17 12.62 2.70
C ARG A 28 7.37 11.72 2.38
N ILE A 29 7.17 10.41 2.24
CA ILE A 29 8.25 9.47 1.89
C ILE A 29 8.81 9.74 0.49
N LEU A 30 7.97 10.15 -0.47
CA LEU A 30 8.43 10.62 -1.78
C LEU A 30 9.27 11.90 -1.65
N LEU A 31 8.80 12.91 -0.91
CA LEU A 31 9.56 14.14 -0.64
C LEU A 31 10.91 13.86 0.02
N ASP A 32 10.95 12.99 1.02
CA ASP A 32 12.18 12.62 1.72
C ASP A 32 13.16 11.88 0.80
N PHE A 33 12.69 10.93 -0.02
CA PHE A 33 13.51 10.24 -1.02
C PHE A 33 14.17 11.21 -2.00
N TYR A 34 13.42 12.18 -2.55
CA TYR A 34 13.99 13.21 -3.43
C TYR A 34 14.88 14.23 -2.71
N ALA A 35 14.81 14.30 -1.38
CA ALA A 35 15.75 15.04 -0.52
C ALA A 35 16.95 14.19 -0.05
N GLY A 36 17.10 12.96 -0.55
CA GLY A 36 18.19 12.05 -0.18
C GLY A 36 18.08 11.48 1.24
N ASN A 37 16.86 11.41 1.80
CA ASN A 37 16.61 11.08 3.19
C ASN A 37 15.59 9.93 3.32
N GLU A 38 15.82 9.00 4.25
CA GLU A 38 14.98 7.82 4.45
C GLU A 38 14.26 7.78 5.81
N HIS A 39 14.45 8.76 6.70
CA HIS A 39 13.95 8.70 8.10
C HIS A 39 12.49 8.28 8.23
N THR A 40 11.56 8.94 7.53
CA THR A 40 10.13 8.60 7.59
C THR A 40 9.85 7.15 7.15
N LEU A 41 10.58 6.63 6.16
CA LEU A 41 10.42 5.23 5.76
C LEU A 41 10.96 4.28 6.84
N LEU A 42 12.15 4.55 7.37
CA LEU A 42 12.81 3.74 8.41
C LEU A 42 12.01 3.71 9.72
N ASP A 43 11.41 4.82 10.12
CA ASP A 43 10.57 4.87 11.33
C ASP A 43 9.25 4.13 11.12
N PHE A 44 8.66 4.17 9.92
CA PHE A 44 7.48 3.35 9.61
C PHE A 44 7.80 1.85 9.41
N MET A 45 9.03 1.50 8.98
CA MET A 45 9.55 0.12 9.03
C MET A 45 9.62 -0.38 10.49
N ARG A 46 10.15 0.44 11.41
CA ARG A 46 10.23 0.12 12.85
C ARG A 46 8.85 -0.01 13.51
N LEU A 47 7.88 0.82 13.10
CA LEU A 47 6.51 0.78 13.60
C LEU A 47 5.66 -0.35 13.00
N GLY A 48 6.12 -1.01 11.93
CA GLY A 48 5.36 -2.06 11.23
C GLY A 48 4.05 -1.57 10.61
N ALA A 49 3.94 -0.28 10.32
CA ALA A 49 2.70 0.39 9.94
C ALA A 49 2.59 0.61 8.42
N SER A 50 1.40 0.45 7.85
CA SER A 50 1.18 0.67 6.41
C SER A 50 1.31 2.16 6.05
N VAL A 51 2.08 2.44 4.99
CA VAL A 51 2.36 3.79 4.48
C VAL A 51 1.19 4.35 3.68
N VAL A 52 0.53 3.51 2.90
CA VAL A 52 -0.66 3.86 2.12
C VAL A 52 -1.50 2.61 1.90
N SER A 53 -2.82 2.75 1.95
CA SER A 53 -3.73 1.71 1.44
C SER A 53 -4.69 2.34 0.43
N VAL A 54 -4.67 1.83 -0.80
CA VAL A 54 -5.56 2.20 -1.91
C VAL A 54 -6.59 1.09 -2.10
N MET A 55 -7.87 1.40 -1.96
CA MET A 55 -8.96 0.44 -2.15
C MET A 55 -9.45 0.44 -3.62
N PRO A 56 -9.89 -0.70 -4.17
CA PRO A 56 -10.51 -0.81 -5.49
C PRO A 56 -11.97 -0.31 -5.47
N MET A 57 -12.18 0.91 -4.97
CA MET A 57 -13.48 1.55 -4.85
C MET A 57 -13.36 3.01 -5.28
N GLU A 58 -14.13 3.42 -6.28
CA GLU A 58 -14.19 4.83 -6.70
C GLU A 58 -14.84 5.71 -5.63
N ARG A 59 -14.42 6.98 -5.57
CA ARG A 59 -15.17 8.00 -4.85
C ARG A 59 -16.43 8.38 -5.63
N THR A 60 -17.57 8.35 -4.95
CA THR A 60 -18.89 8.72 -5.51
C THR A 60 -19.12 10.24 -5.56
N ASN A 61 -18.35 11.03 -4.81
CA ASN A 61 -18.51 12.48 -4.71
C ASN A 61 -18.20 13.17 -6.07
N PRO A 62 -19.15 13.92 -6.67
CA PRO A 62 -18.96 14.54 -7.98
C PRO A 62 -17.86 15.61 -8.01
N ARG A 63 -17.53 16.26 -6.88
CA ARG A 63 -16.41 17.22 -6.80
C ARG A 63 -15.08 16.53 -7.02
N HIS A 64 -14.86 15.41 -6.32
CA HIS A 64 -13.65 14.60 -6.44
C HIS A 64 -13.54 13.97 -7.84
N ARG A 65 -14.64 13.42 -8.39
CA ARG A 65 -14.66 12.91 -9.77
C ARG A 65 -14.28 14.00 -10.80
N LYS A 66 -14.88 15.18 -10.72
CA LYS A 66 -14.55 16.32 -11.61
C LYS A 66 -13.07 16.70 -11.52
N GLU A 67 -12.51 16.71 -10.31
CA GLU A 67 -11.10 17.05 -10.10
C GLU A 67 -10.15 15.97 -10.63
N ALA A 68 -10.46 14.68 -10.43
CA ALA A 68 -9.68 13.59 -11.03
C ALA A 68 -9.66 13.67 -12.57
N THR A 69 -10.81 13.94 -13.20
CA THR A 69 -10.89 14.17 -14.66
C THR A 69 -10.11 15.42 -15.09
N ARG A 70 -10.11 16.49 -14.28
CA ARG A 70 -9.33 17.72 -14.54
C ARG A 70 -7.83 17.44 -14.51
N LEU A 71 -7.36 16.66 -13.55
CA LEU A 71 -5.94 16.28 -13.43
C LEU A 71 -5.50 15.40 -14.61
N LEU A 72 -6.29 14.37 -14.96
CA LEU A 72 -5.99 13.48 -16.09
C LEU A 72 -5.96 14.23 -17.43
N THR A 73 -6.92 15.13 -17.68
CA THR A 73 -6.95 15.95 -18.90
C THR A 73 -5.89 17.06 -18.92
N GLN A 74 -5.47 17.58 -17.76
CA GLN A 74 -4.32 18.48 -17.64
C GLN A 74 -3.02 17.74 -18.02
N GLN A 75 -2.85 16.50 -17.57
CA GLN A 75 -1.67 15.69 -17.86
C GLN A 75 -1.62 15.30 -19.35
N LYS A 76 -2.73 14.82 -19.94
CA LYS A 76 -2.82 14.53 -21.39
C LYS A 76 -2.49 15.75 -22.29
N LYS A 77 -2.88 16.96 -21.85
CA LYS A 77 -2.53 18.21 -22.55
C LYS A 77 -1.05 18.57 -22.45
N ARG A 78 -0.34 18.07 -21.43
CA ARG A 78 1.09 18.32 -21.22
C ARG A 78 1.92 17.52 -22.23
N ASP A 79 1.66 16.22 -22.33
CA ASP A 79 2.40 15.30 -23.20
C ASP A 79 2.25 15.64 -24.69
N ASN A 80 1.03 15.93 -25.15
CA ASN A 80 0.79 16.40 -26.53
C ASN A 80 1.58 17.68 -26.87
N ASN A 81 1.79 18.56 -25.89
CA ASN A 81 2.52 19.83 -26.05
C ASN A 81 4.06 19.65 -25.93
N VAL A 82 4.53 18.47 -25.52
CA VAL A 82 5.92 18.05 -25.67
C VAL A 82 6.15 17.45 -27.07
N HIS A 83 5.22 16.61 -27.56
CA HIS A 83 5.33 15.99 -28.90
C HIS A 83 5.30 17.03 -30.03
N ASN A 84 4.29 17.91 -30.07
CA ASN A 84 4.10 18.88 -31.16
C ASN A 84 5.27 19.89 -31.33
N LYS A 85 6.15 20.02 -30.33
CA LYS A 85 7.34 20.88 -30.39
C LYS A 85 8.50 20.28 -31.18
N HIS A 86 8.49 18.98 -31.47
CA HIS A 86 9.53 18.34 -32.26
C HIS A 86 9.24 18.29 -33.77
N GLU A 87 7.99 18.46 -34.21
CA GLU A 87 7.58 18.26 -35.60
C GLU A 87 7.55 19.54 -36.46
N THR A 88 7.73 20.72 -35.86
CA THR A 88 7.46 22.04 -36.50
C THR A 88 8.70 22.86 -36.85
N SER A 89 9.91 22.28 -36.81
CA SER A 89 11.18 22.98 -37.07
C SER A 89 12.06 22.25 -38.10
N ASN A 90 11.71 22.35 -39.39
CA ASN A 90 12.55 21.90 -40.49
C ASN A 90 13.37 23.05 -41.11
N GLN A 91 14.63 22.75 -41.42
CA GLN A 91 15.47 23.43 -42.43
C GLN A 91 16.00 24.85 -42.13
N VAL A 92 17.12 24.93 -41.41
CA VAL A 92 18.45 25.27 -41.99
C VAL A 92 19.51 24.39 -41.29
N ASP A 93 20.57 23.98 -41.99
CA ASP A 93 21.64 23.14 -41.46
C ASP A 93 22.49 23.79 -40.35
N ILE A 94 22.85 22.99 -39.34
CA ILE A 94 24.24 22.65 -38.92
C ILE A 94 24.19 21.78 -37.64
N PHE A 95 24.66 20.53 -37.76
CA PHE A 95 25.22 19.67 -36.70
C PHE A 95 24.68 19.72 -35.24
N PHE A 96 23.36 19.79 -35.03
CA PHE A 96 22.74 19.45 -33.73
C PHE A 96 21.85 18.21 -33.81
N ARG A 97 22.48 17.03 -33.76
CA ARG A 97 21.82 15.73 -33.57
C ARG A 97 21.23 15.67 -32.15
N PRO A 98 19.90 15.58 -31.96
CA PRO A 98 19.32 15.41 -30.63
C PRO A 98 19.82 14.10 -30.02
N THR A 99 20.59 14.20 -28.94
CA THR A 99 21.09 13.02 -28.22
C THR A 99 19.96 12.51 -27.32
N PRO A 100 19.64 11.20 -27.28
CA PRO A 100 18.47 10.68 -26.56
C PRO A 100 18.58 10.71 -25.02
N MET A 101 19.45 11.54 -24.44
CA MET A 101 19.78 11.56 -23.01
C MET A 101 18.67 12.15 -22.12
N ASP A 102 18.04 13.25 -22.53
CA ASP A 102 17.17 14.03 -21.63
C ASP A 102 15.83 13.34 -21.30
N THR A 103 15.29 12.57 -22.25
CA THR A 103 14.08 11.77 -22.05
C THR A 103 14.34 10.60 -21.08
N ILE A 104 15.52 9.96 -21.19
CA ILE A 104 15.93 8.84 -20.34
C ILE A 104 15.96 9.28 -18.87
N GLY A 105 16.60 10.41 -18.56
CA GLY A 105 16.77 10.86 -17.18
C GLY A 105 15.45 11.02 -16.41
N SER A 106 14.37 11.42 -17.07
CA SER A 106 13.07 11.59 -16.40
C SER A 106 12.42 10.25 -16.07
N GLN A 107 12.33 9.32 -17.04
CA GLN A 107 11.80 7.97 -16.82
C GLN A 107 12.68 7.16 -15.86
N GLN A 108 14.01 7.37 -15.89
CA GLN A 108 14.97 6.71 -15.02
C GLN A 108 14.78 7.12 -13.54
N LEU A 109 14.53 8.40 -13.26
CA LEU A 109 14.24 8.88 -11.90
C LEU A 109 12.88 8.39 -11.37
N GLU A 110 11.87 8.22 -12.23
CA GLU A 110 10.59 7.60 -11.89
C GLU A 110 10.75 6.09 -11.62
N ALA A 111 11.50 5.38 -12.46
CA ALA A 111 11.85 3.98 -12.24
C ALA A 111 12.67 3.79 -10.95
N CYS A 112 13.56 4.73 -10.61
CA CYS A 112 14.35 4.70 -9.37
C CYS A 112 13.49 4.73 -8.11
N VAL A 113 12.46 5.57 -8.01
CA VAL A 113 11.63 5.63 -6.78
C VAL A 113 10.76 4.40 -6.61
N PHE A 114 10.18 3.85 -7.68
CA PHE A 114 9.41 2.61 -7.59
C PHE A 114 10.31 1.38 -7.35
N ARG A 115 11.54 1.37 -7.88
CA ARG A 115 12.56 0.36 -7.56
C ARG A 115 13.01 0.43 -6.09
N PHE A 116 13.23 1.64 -5.57
CA PHE A 116 13.55 1.88 -4.16
C PHE A 116 12.43 1.38 -3.24
N LEU A 117 11.18 1.80 -3.49
CA LEU A 117 10.04 1.32 -2.73
C LEU A 117 9.91 -0.20 -2.81
N SER A 118 9.98 -0.81 -4.00
CA SER A 118 9.89 -2.27 -4.17
C SER A 118 10.97 -3.06 -3.42
N ALA A 119 12.12 -2.45 -3.11
CA ALA A 119 13.18 -3.06 -2.31
C ALA A 119 13.03 -2.85 -0.78
N ARG A 120 12.04 -2.05 -0.34
CA ARG A 120 11.81 -1.67 1.07
C ARG A 120 10.36 -1.87 1.54
N VAL A 121 9.47 -2.42 0.71
CA VAL A 121 8.05 -2.63 1.07
C VAL A 121 7.58 -4.04 0.73
N ALA A 122 6.96 -4.71 1.69
CA ALA A 122 6.28 -5.99 1.48
C ALA A 122 4.85 -5.74 1.01
N THR A 123 4.63 -5.81 -0.31
CA THR A 123 3.28 -5.80 -0.88
C THR A 123 3.23 -6.50 -2.23
N LYS A 124 2.15 -7.26 -2.46
CA LYS A 124 1.92 -7.96 -3.74
C LYS A 124 1.73 -7.00 -4.92
N ASN A 125 1.20 -5.80 -4.64
CA ASN A 125 0.58 -4.95 -5.64
C ASN A 125 1.31 -3.60 -5.86
N ILE A 126 2.61 -3.48 -5.52
CA ILE A 126 3.40 -2.26 -5.80
C ILE A 126 3.51 -1.98 -7.30
N LEU A 127 3.55 -3.03 -8.12
CA LEU A 127 3.58 -2.93 -9.58
C LEU A 127 2.31 -2.25 -10.13
N TRP A 128 1.13 -2.57 -9.57
CA TRP A 128 -0.12 -1.88 -9.92
C TRP A 128 -0.04 -0.37 -9.66
N LEU A 129 0.55 0.05 -8.53
CA LEU A 129 0.71 1.48 -8.22
C LEU A 129 1.68 2.18 -9.18
N ARG A 130 2.77 1.51 -9.56
CA ARG A 130 3.73 1.97 -10.57
C ARG A 130 3.09 2.09 -11.96
N ASP A 131 2.29 1.10 -12.35
CA ASP A 131 1.73 1.02 -13.70
C ASP A 131 0.54 1.98 -13.87
N MET A 132 -0.28 2.17 -12.82
CA MET A 132 -1.22 3.29 -12.73
C MET A 132 -0.54 4.66 -12.85
N PHE A 133 0.66 4.83 -12.26
CA PHE A 133 1.41 6.08 -12.38
C PHE A 133 1.89 6.30 -13.83
N TYR A 134 2.43 5.28 -14.49
CA TYR A 134 2.86 5.40 -15.88
C TYR A 134 1.71 5.64 -16.87
N GLU A 135 0.53 5.07 -16.64
CA GLU A 135 -0.67 5.44 -17.41
C GLU A 135 -1.15 6.86 -17.10
N PHE A 136 -1.20 7.24 -15.82
CA PHE A 136 -1.58 8.59 -15.42
C PHE A 136 -0.68 9.64 -16.09
N CYS A 137 0.63 9.41 -16.16
CA CYS A 137 1.57 10.28 -16.86
C CYS A 137 1.23 10.50 -18.34
N LYS A 138 0.71 9.50 -19.05
CA LYS A 138 0.23 9.63 -20.45
C LYS A 138 -1.17 10.26 -20.55
N GLY A 139 -1.87 10.42 -19.43
CA GLY A 139 -3.29 10.79 -19.40
C GLY A 139 -4.24 9.64 -19.72
N GLU A 140 -3.90 8.42 -19.30
CA GLU A 140 -4.70 7.18 -19.39
C GLU A 140 -5.11 6.69 -17.98
N ASP A 141 -6.24 5.97 -17.84
CA ASP A 141 -6.69 5.39 -16.56
C ASP A 141 -7.20 3.94 -16.67
N ALA A 142 -6.73 3.17 -17.66
CA ALA A 142 -7.17 1.81 -17.93
C ALA A 142 -6.82 0.81 -16.82
N MET A 143 -5.58 0.81 -16.32
CA MET A 143 -5.12 0.01 -15.17
C MET A 143 -5.84 0.41 -13.87
N LEU A 144 -6.23 1.68 -13.72
CA LEU A 144 -7.03 2.11 -12.57
C LEU A 144 -8.48 1.59 -12.68
N HIS A 145 -9.06 1.66 -13.88
CA HIS A 145 -10.38 1.10 -14.15
C HIS A 145 -10.38 -0.43 -13.97
N GLU A 146 -9.36 -1.14 -14.46
CA GLU A 146 -9.23 -2.58 -14.27
C GLU A 146 -9.07 -2.95 -12.78
N PHE A 147 -8.27 -2.20 -12.02
CA PHE A 147 -8.15 -2.37 -10.57
C PHE A 147 -9.49 -2.23 -9.83
N VAL A 148 -10.28 -1.21 -10.18
CA VAL A 148 -11.64 -1.03 -9.64
C VAL A 148 -12.55 -2.19 -10.05
N MET A 149 -12.56 -2.57 -11.33
CA MET A 149 -13.37 -3.68 -11.85
C MET A 149 -13.00 -5.03 -11.24
N ARG A 150 -11.73 -5.23 -10.87
CA ARG A 150 -11.25 -6.42 -10.17
C ARG A 150 -11.74 -6.49 -8.72
N GLY A 151 -11.96 -5.37 -8.04
CA GLY A 151 -12.65 -5.24 -6.74
C GLY A 151 -12.05 -5.94 -5.50
N ASN A 152 -11.15 -6.92 -5.66
CA ASN A 152 -10.92 -7.98 -4.67
C ASN A 152 -9.76 -7.73 -3.69
N GLU A 153 -8.66 -7.09 -4.12
CA GLU A 153 -7.49 -6.83 -3.26
C GLU A 153 -7.15 -5.31 -3.26
N PRO A 154 -6.92 -4.68 -2.09
CA PRO A 154 -6.37 -3.34 -2.01
C PRO A 154 -4.84 -3.33 -2.24
N ILE A 155 -4.31 -2.18 -2.67
CA ILE A 155 -2.87 -1.93 -2.69
C ILE A 155 -2.46 -1.36 -1.32
N CYS A 156 -2.10 -2.23 -0.40
CA CYS A 156 -1.53 -1.85 0.90
C CYS A 156 0.00 -1.87 0.83
N VAL A 157 0.65 -0.72 0.96
CA VAL A 157 2.12 -0.61 1.03
C VAL A 157 2.54 -0.70 2.49
N ILE A 158 3.37 -1.69 2.83
CA ILE A 158 3.88 -1.91 4.19
C ILE A 158 5.40 -1.90 4.13
N PRO A 159 6.10 -0.92 4.73
CA PRO A 159 7.55 -0.92 4.79
C PRO A 159 8.07 -2.10 5.60
N VAL A 160 9.09 -2.77 5.07
CA VAL A 160 9.69 -3.97 5.66
C VAL A 160 11.19 -3.96 5.39
N ASP A 161 11.97 -4.25 6.42
CA ASP A 161 13.40 -4.50 6.27
C ASP A 161 13.62 -5.94 5.77
N ILE A 162 13.70 -6.07 4.45
CA ILE A 162 13.92 -7.36 3.77
C ILE A 162 15.31 -7.92 4.11
N GLN A 163 16.29 -7.07 4.44
CA GLN A 163 17.63 -7.51 4.85
C GLN A 163 17.60 -8.08 6.27
N ALA A 164 16.94 -7.41 7.21
CA ALA A 164 16.73 -7.93 8.56
C ALA A 164 15.92 -9.24 8.57
N LEU A 165 14.91 -9.39 7.68
CA LEU A 165 14.20 -10.66 7.50
C LEU A 165 15.12 -11.77 6.96
N GLY A 166 16.02 -11.46 6.04
CA GLY A 166 16.98 -12.43 5.51
C GLY A 166 18.04 -12.88 6.53
N MET A 167 18.31 -12.05 7.55
CA MET A 167 19.23 -12.34 8.67
C MET A 167 18.53 -12.90 9.92
N ALA A 168 17.21 -13.12 9.88
CA ALA A 168 16.49 -13.77 10.97
C ALA A 168 16.97 -15.23 11.12
N PRO A 169 17.26 -15.71 12.35
CA PRO A 169 17.61 -17.11 12.57
C PRO A 169 16.52 -18.03 12.01
N LEU A 170 16.92 -18.98 11.18
CA LEU A 170 16.01 -20.02 10.68
C LEU A 170 15.36 -20.73 11.87
N PRO A 171 14.06 -21.10 11.78
CA PRO A 171 13.44 -21.91 12.82
C PRO A 171 14.23 -23.22 12.96
N PRO A 172 14.45 -23.72 14.20
CA PRO A 172 15.17 -24.96 14.40
C PRO A 172 14.49 -26.08 13.60
N SER A 173 15.29 -26.90 12.91
CA SER A 173 14.81 -28.00 12.08
C SER A 173 13.79 -28.83 12.87
N PRO A 174 12.63 -29.21 12.27
CA PRO A 174 11.64 -30.02 12.95
C PRO A 174 12.29 -31.27 13.53
N LEU A 175 12.16 -31.47 14.83
CA LEU A 175 12.72 -32.64 15.51
C LEU A 175 12.11 -33.90 14.92
N THR A 176 12.89 -34.63 14.13
CA THR A 176 12.54 -35.97 13.67
C THR A 176 12.45 -36.86 14.91
N LEU A 177 11.21 -37.22 15.28
CA LEU A 177 10.95 -38.23 16.29
C LEU A 177 11.31 -39.60 15.70
N ASP A 178 12.62 -39.88 15.66
CA ASP A 178 13.17 -41.15 15.24
C ASP A 178 12.54 -42.25 16.11
N THR A 179 11.70 -43.05 15.47
CA THR A 179 10.84 -44.00 16.15
C THR A 179 11.69 -45.18 16.62
N VAL A 180 12.05 -45.15 17.90
CA VAL A 180 12.86 -46.19 18.57
C VAL A 180 12.10 -47.50 18.59
N SER A 181 12.24 -48.26 17.51
CA SER A 181 11.60 -49.56 17.31
C SER A 181 12.52 -50.69 17.75
N LYS A 182 11.95 -51.68 18.46
CA LYS A 182 12.62 -52.87 19.01
C LYS A 182 13.71 -52.61 20.06
N MET A 183 13.25 -52.35 21.29
CA MET A 183 13.84 -53.06 22.43
C MET A 183 13.02 -54.34 22.67
N LYS A 184 13.68 -55.49 22.89
CA LYS A 184 12.97 -56.71 23.33
C LYS A 184 12.61 -56.60 24.82
N THR A 185 11.67 -57.43 25.23
CA THR A 185 11.30 -57.68 26.62
C THR A 185 12.50 -57.90 27.53
N ASP A 186 12.45 -57.37 28.75
CA ASP A 186 12.32 -58.25 29.92
C ASP A 186 11.70 -57.51 31.13
N THR A 187 11.37 -58.29 32.16
CA THR A 187 10.35 -57.93 33.17
C THR A 187 10.97 -57.47 34.50
N SER A 188 10.50 -56.35 35.07
CA SER A 188 10.31 -56.24 36.53
C SER A 188 9.53 -54.99 36.97
N THR A 189 8.77 -55.14 38.06
CA THR A 189 7.84 -54.19 38.67
C THR A 189 8.54 -53.11 39.51
N SER A 190 8.05 -51.86 39.49
CA SER A 190 8.02 -50.97 40.67
C SER A 190 7.06 -49.79 40.47
N THR A 191 6.48 -49.29 41.57
CA THR A 191 5.38 -48.33 41.59
C THR A 191 5.79 -46.99 42.20
N SER A 192 5.39 -45.86 41.59
CA SER A 192 5.06 -44.61 42.31
C SER A 192 4.25 -43.65 41.42
N SER A 193 3.65 -42.61 41.99
CA SER A 193 2.72 -41.69 41.31
C SER A 193 2.90 -40.22 41.70
N GLN A 194 2.87 -39.32 40.72
CA GLN A 194 2.50 -37.89 40.76
C GLN A 194 2.62 -37.31 39.31
N VAL A 195 1.72 -36.50 38.70
CA VAL A 195 1.06 -35.23 39.11
C VAL A 195 2.12 -34.12 39.23
N THR A 196 2.24 -33.06 38.41
CA THR A 196 1.42 -32.36 37.38
C THR A 196 2.39 -31.56 36.44
N THR A 197 2.12 -30.86 35.31
CA THR A 197 0.93 -30.36 34.56
C THR A 197 1.30 -30.10 33.08
N PRO A 198 0.39 -30.23 32.07
CA PRO A 198 0.63 -29.71 30.71
C PRO A 198 0.40 -28.18 30.62
N LEU A 199 1.40 -27.43 30.14
CA LEU A 199 1.32 -25.97 30.02
C LEU A 199 0.42 -25.52 28.85
N ARG A 200 -0.82 -25.11 29.17
CA ARG A 200 -1.86 -24.75 28.20
C ARG A 200 -1.68 -23.33 27.65
N THR A 201 -0.97 -23.18 26.53
CA THR A 201 -0.79 -21.90 25.83
C THR A 201 -2.14 -21.35 25.33
N LEU A 202 -2.58 -20.23 25.92
CA LEU A 202 -3.87 -19.61 25.59
C LEU A 202 -3.76 -18.75 24.32
N SER A 203 -4.56 -19.05 23.31
CA SER A 203 -4.59 -18.31 22.05
C SER A 203 -5.27 -16.93 22.19
N PRO A 204 -4.74 -15.86 21.58
CA PRO A 204 -5.17 -14.47 21.81
C PRO A 204 -6.47 -14.05 21.10
N GLN A 205 -7.43 -14.97 20.87
CA GLN A 205 -8.65 -14.68 20.10
C GLN A 205 -9.78 -14.02 20.90
N ARG A 206 -9.82 -14.13 22.24
CA ARG A 206 -11.00 -13.72 23.03
C ARG A 206 -11.18 -12.20 23.25
N LYS A 207 -10.19 -11.35 22.96
CA LYS A 207 -10.27 -9.90 23.23
C LYS A 207 -11.12 -9.12 22.22
N ARG A 208 -11.22 -9.59 20.96
CA ARG A 208 -11.82 -8.83 19.83
C ARG A 208 -13.36 -8.84 19.77
N ARG A 209 -14.06 -9.59 20.63
CA ARG A 209 -15.54 -9.68 20.64
C ARG A 209 -16.22 -8.56 21.44
N ARG A 210 -15.73 -8.26 22.66
CA ARG A 210 -16.34 -7.28 23.58
C ARG A 210 -16.37 -5.84 23.02
N GLU A 211 -15.47 -5.51 22.09
CA GLU A 211 -15.39 -4.17 21.51
C GLU A 211 -16.50 -3.90 20.47
N LYS A 212 -16.86 -4.92 19.66
CA LYS A 212 -18.02 -4.82 18.76
C LYS A 212 -19.34 -4.69 19.52
N GLU A 213 -19.50 -5.42 20.63
CA GLU A 213 -20.68 -5.32 21.51
C GLU A 213 -20.82 -3.89 22.09
N ARG A 214 -19.71 -3.24 22.51
CA ARG A 214 -19.71 -1.85 22.96
C ARG A 214 -20.07 -0.85 21.85
N GLN A 215 -19.47 -0.99 20.66
CA GLN A 215 -19.77 -0.10 19.52
C GLN A 215 -21.24 -0.20 19.09
N GLN A 216 -21.83 -1.40 19.09
CA GLN A 216 -23.25 -1.59 18.80
C GLN A 216 -24.16 -0.96 19.87
N GLN A 217 -23.80 -1.05 21.16
CA GLN A 217 -24.57 -0.39 22.22
C GLN A 217 -24.57 1.14 22.09
N VAL A 218 -23.43 1.75 21.73
CA VAL A 218 -23.35 3.20 21.47
C VAL A 218 -24.21 3.59 20.27
N LEU A 219 -24.15 2.85 19.16
CA LEU A 219 -24.97 3.11 17.97
C LEU A 219 -26.47 3.04 18.28
N ASN A 220 -26.89 2.03 19.05
CA ASN A 220 -28.29 1.86 19.45
C ASN A 220 -28.77 3.01 20.35
N GLN A 221 -27.93 3.54 21.26
CA GLN A 221 -28.26 4.70 22.08
C GLN A 221 -28.42 5.99 21.26
N ILE A 222 -27.56 6.21 20.25
CA ILE A 222 -27.65 7.37 19.36
C ILE A 222 -28.96 7.35 18.56
N ILE A 223 -29.36 6.19 18.04
CA ILE A 223 -30.64 6.01 17.33
C ILE A 223 -31.83 6.29 18.27
N ALA A 224 -31.80 5.73 19.49
CA ALA A 224 -32.86 5.94 20.48
C ALA A 224 -32.97 7.38 20.99
N ALA A 225 -31.86 8.13 21.03
CA ALA A 225 -31.85 9.55 21.34
C ALA A 225 -32.49 10.37 20.21
N LYS A 226 -32.11 10.13 18.96
CA LYS A 226 -32.63 10.86 17.79
C LYS A 226 -34.14 10.67 17.60
N ALA A 227 -34.65 9.46 17.85
CA ALA A 227 -36.08 9.17 17.79
C ALA A 227 -36.93 9.97 18.81
N LYS A 228 -36.33 10.50 19.88
CA LYS A 228 -37.03 11.32 20.88
C LYS A 228 -37.08 12.81 20.55
N THR A 229 -36.22 13.30 19.65
CA THR A 229 -36.20 14.73 19.27
C THR A 229 -37.28 15.12 18.26
N ASP A 230 -37.72 14.22 17.38
CA ASP A 230 -38.70 14.55 16.32
C ASP A 230 -40.17 14.60 16.79
N VAL A 231 -40.47 14.20 18.04
CA VAL A 231 -41.86 14.09 18.56
C VAL A 231 -42.40 15.40 19.16
N LYS A 232 -41.55 16.42 19.38
CA LYS A 232 -41.94 17.64 20.13
C LYS A 232 -42.07 18.90 19.27
N LYS A 233 -42.99 18.87 18.31
CA LYS A 233 -43.50 20.10 17.66
C LYS A 233 -45.01 20.04 17.39
N PRO A 234 -45.86 20.23 18.41
CA PRO A 234 -47.26 20.62 18.20
C PRO A 234 -47.33 22.04 17.58
N SER A 235 -48.52 22.40 17.10
CA SER A 235 -48.85 23.67 16.43
C SER A 235 -48.67 24.90 17.31
#